data_AF-A0A974H3U3-F1
#
_entry.id   AF-A0A974H3U3-F1
#
_cell.length_a   1.000
_cell.length_b   1.000
_cell.length_c   1.000
_cell.angle_alpha   90.00
_cell.angle_beta   90.00
_cell.angle_gamma   90.00
#
_symmetry.space_group_name_H-M   'P 1'
#
loop_
_entity.id
_entity.type
_entity.pdbx_description
1 polymer ?
#
loop_
_entity_poly.entity_id
_entity_poly.type
_entity_poly.pdbx_seq_one_letter_code
_entity_poly.pdbx_strand_id
1 'polypeptide(L)'
;ILKSLISYVSVYLYIGHGIIELNPYFFRCSRQLAGLDLWFWKITLTRFQKGGQTLRDKLCPAEPRKSNKSQSLFQGPPKKGTFPCLSCICCSSIIKGENVHHPISGKGLKLHTYATCESSNVVYLLKCPCGLVYIGQTFCPVKERIKEHRSNIRNFKAGTQTDTSISRHFSISKHNLSHLKWQVLDVICKPKRGGNILKLLLQEEANWIKNNYLHPITANE
;
A
#
# COMPACT_ATOMS: atom_id res chain seq x y z
N ILE A 1 32.56 34.05 -53.74
CA ILE A 1 33.79 34.16 -52.91
C ILE A 1 33.84 32.91 -52.03
N LEU A 2 34.77 32.01 -52.34
CA LEU A 2 35.05 30.73 -51.65
C LEU A 2 35.34 30.98 -50.16
N LYS A 3 35.03 30.06 -49.24
CA LYS A 3 35.76 28.81 -48.88
C LYS A 3 34.80 27.98 -48.00
N SER A 4 34.89 26.67 -47.78
CA SER A 4 35.58 25.51 -48.32
C SER A 4 35.09 24.34 -47.45
N LEU A 5 34.96 23.15 -48.02
CA LEU A 5 34.76 21.86 -47.34
C LEU A 5 35.79 21.59 -46.23
N ILE A 6 35.48 20.69 -45.28
CA ILE A 6 36.22 19.44 -44.95
C ILE A 6 35.49 18.64 -43.85
N SER A 7 35.61 17.31 -43.97
CA SER A 7 34.89 16.19 -43.35
C SER A 7 35.54 15.60 -42.07
N TYR A 8 34.99 14.45 -41.62
CA TYR A 8 35.56 13.36 -40.75
C TYR A 8 35.39 13.54 -39.22
N VAL A 9 35.07 12.53 -38.39
CA VAL A 9 34.68 11.12 -38.57
C VAL A 9 34.08 10.55 -37.26
N SER A 10 33.31 9.48 -37.39
CA SER A 10 32.77 8.64 -36.31
C SER A 10 33.84 8.03 -35.40
N VAL A 11 33.55 7.89 -34.11
CA VAL A 11 34.08 6.78 -33.31
C VAL A 11 32.94 6.15 -32.53
N TYR A 12 32.52 4.97 -32.97
CA TYR A 12 31.81 4.01 -32.13
C TYR A 12 32.86 3.15 -31.44
N LEU A 13 32.80 3.01 -30.11
CA LEU A 13 33.42 1.90 -29.41
C LEU A 13 32.33 1.02 -28.79
N TYR A 14 32.47 -0.27 -29.05
CA TYR A 14 31.49 -1.33 -28.85
C TYR A 14 31.53 -1.93 -27.42
N ILE A 15 30.32 -2.26 -26.95
CA ILE A 15 29.89 -3.40 -26.12
C ILE A 15 30.67 -3.73 -24.84
N GLY A 16 29.91 -3.70 -23.74
CA GLY A 16 30.07 -4.67 -22.66
C GLY A 16 29.74 -4.13 -21.28
N HIS A 17 28.55 -4.51 -20.77
CA HIS A 17 28.14 -4.41 -19.36
C HIS A 17 27.81 -3.02 -18.79
N GLY A 18 26.51 -2.78 -18.56
CA GLY A 18 26.01 -2.21 -17.29
C GLY A 18 25.89 -0.69 -17.12
N ILE A 19 24.63 -0.23 -17.10
CA ILE A 19 23.96 0.82 -16.27
C ILE A 19 24.64 2.22 -16.12
N ILE A 20 23.88 3.30 -16.41
CA ILE A 20 23.43 4.37 -15.48
C ILE A 20 22.83 5.55 -16.27
N GLU A 21 21.71 6.05 -15.73
CA GLU A 21 20.88 7.19 -16.15
C GLU A 21 21.64 8.50 -16.32
N LEU A 22 21.12 9.41 -17.16
CA LEU A 22 20.85 10.79 -16.76
C LEU A 22 19.67 11.36 -17.59
N ASN A 23 18.51 11.46 -16.93
CA ASN A 23 17.53 12.55 -17.13
C ASN A 23 18.26 13.87 -16.70
N PRO A 24 17.86 15.13 -17.04
CA PRO A 24 16.47 15.57 -17.14
C PRO A 24 16.13 16.84 -17.97
N TYR A 25 14.82 17.16 -18.02
CA TYR A 25 14.19 18.47 -18.27
C TYR A 25 14.34 19.15 -19.64
N PHE A 26 13.20 19.40 -20.30
CA PHE A 26 12.84 20.78 -20.64
C PHE A 26 11.32 20.97 -20.82
N PHE A 27 10.74 21.85 -20.00
CA PHE A 27 9.41 22.43 -20.17
C PHE A 27 9.50 23.61 -21.15
N ARG A 28 8.58 23.73 -22.12
CA ARG A 28 8.08 25.05 -22.54
C ARG A 28 6.68 24.97 -23.17
N CYS A 29 5.79 25.77 -22.59
CA CYS A 29 4.42 26.04 -23.00
C CYS A 29 4.38 27.09 -24.12
N SER A 30 3.49 26.95 -25.11
CA SER A 30 2.48 27.98 -25.52
C SER A 30 1.96 27.80 -26.96
N ARG A 31 0.64 28.00 -27.07
CA ARG A 31 -0.18 28.38 -28.25
C ARG A 31 -0.66 27.30 -29.21
N GLN A 32 -1.93 27.46 -29.51
CA GLN A 32 -2.86 26.58 -30.20
C GLN A 32 -3.33 27.31 -31.44
N LEU A 33 -3.28 26.65 -32.60
CA LEU A 33 -4.42 26.46 -33.51
C LEU A 33 -3.96 25.89 -34.86
N ALA A 34 -4.87 25.08 -35.41
CA ALA A 34 -4.98 24.60 -36.79
C ALA A 34 -4.17 23.36 -37.19
N GLY A 35 -4.92 22.25 -37.32
CA GLY A 35 -4.86 21.43 -38.53
C GLY A 35 -3.95 20.21 -38.47
N LEU A 36 -4.59 19.04 -38.59
CA LEU A 36 -4.05 17.75 -38.99
C LEU A 36 -3.45 16.86 -37.87
N ASP A 37 -4.14 15.73 -37.74
CA ASP A 37 -3.76 14.44 -37.17
C ASP A 37 -3.40 14.33 -35.68
N LEU A 38 -4.40 13.77 -34.99
CA LEU A 38 -4.35 13.08 -33.70
C LEU A 38 -3.12 12.16 -33.58
N TRP A 39 -2.01 12.70 -33.07
CA TRP A 39 -1.01 11.88 -32.41
C TRP A 39 -1.50 11.55 -31.00
N PHE A 40 -2.41 10.57 -30.93
CA PHE A 40 -2.60 9.76 -29.73
C PHE A 40 -1.22 9.27 -29.27
N TRP A 41 -0.71 9.79 -28.16
CA TRP A 41 0.28 9.09 -27.37
C TRP A 41 -0.42 7.87 -26.74
N LYS A 42 -0.63 6.83 -27.54
CA LYS A 42 -0.69 5.47 -27.03
C LYS A 42 0.71 5.20 -26.50
N ILE A 43 0.88 5.36 -25.19
CA ILE A 43 1.89 4.58 -24.48
C ILE A 43 1.45 3.14 -24.73
N THR A 44 2.07 2.52 -25.73
CA THR A 44 2.01 1.08 -25.92
C THR A 44 2.65 0.53 -24.66
N LEU A 45 1.83 0.21 -23.66
CA LEU A 45 2.17 -0.84 -22.71
C LEU A 45 2.60 -1.98 -23.62
N THR A 46 3.90 -2.25 -23.68
CA THR A 46 4.38 -3.52 -24.19
C THR A 46 3.68 -4.53 -23.30
N ARG A 47 2.57 -5.05 -23.83
CA ARG A 47 1.87 -6.18 -23.28
C ARG A 47 2.96 -7.24 -23.27
N PHE A 48 3.53 -7.47 -22.10
CA PHE A 48 4.36 -8.63 -21.86
C PHE A 48 3.40 -9.79 -22.10
N GLN A 49 3.32 -10.23 -23.35
CA GLN A 49 2.59 -11.43 -23.69
C GLN A 49 3.31 -12.49 -22.88
N LYS A 50 2.62 -13.04 -21.88
CA LYS A 50 3.05 -14.31 -21.30
C LYS A 50 3.11 -15.26 -22.49
N GLY A 51 4.31 -15.55 -22.97
CA GLY A 51 4.53 -16.59 -23.96
C GLY A 51 3.78 -17.84 -23.50
N GLY A 52 3.24 -18.59 -24.46
CA GLY A 52 2.59 -19.86 -24.15
C GLY A 52 3.52 -20.69 -23.25
N GLN A 53 2.96 -21.25 -22.19
CA GLN A 53 3.75 -22.03 -21.22
C GLN A 53 4.45 -23.17 -21.96
N THR A 54 5.78 -23.17 -21.92
CA THR A 54 6.57 -24.26 -22.50
C THR A 54 6.32 -25.54 -21.70
N LEU A 55 6.66 -26.69 -22.28
CA LEU A 55 6.58 -27.97 -21.56
C LEU A 55 7.40 -27.90 -20.25
N ARG A 56 8.54 -27.22 -20.26
CA ARG A 56 9.36 -26.94 -19.07
C ARG A 56 8.61 -26.14 -18.01
N ASP A 57 7.84 -25.12 -18.40
CA ASP A 57 7.06 -24.31 -17.45
C ASP A 57 5.89 -25.08 -16.82
N LYS A 58 5.38 -26.11 -17.52
CA LYS A 58 4.32 -26.99 -17.00
C LYS A 58 4.87 -28.06 -16.05
N LEU A 59 6.05 -28.58 -16.35
CA LEU A 59 6.71 -29.66 -15.59
C LEU A 59 7.48 -29.13 -14.37
N CYS A 60 8.16 -27.99 -14.52
CA CYS A 60 8.90 -27.30 -13.47
C CYS A 60 8.42 -25.84 -13.40
N PRO A 61 7.18 -25.60 -12.93
CA PRO A 61 6.70 -24.24 -12.80
C PRO A 61 7.60 -23.51 -11.81
N ALA A 62 8.16 -22.37 -12.23
CA ALA A 62 8.97 -21.55 -11.35
C ALA A 62 8.16 -21.27 -10.06
N GLU A 63 6.87 -20.96 -10.19
CA GLU A 63 5.94 -20.73 -9.09
C GLU A 63 5.26 -22.04 -8.64
N PRO A 64 5.36 -22.45 -7.37
CA PRO A 64 4.58 -23.58 -6.89
C PRO A 64 3.08 -23.25 -7.00
N ARG A 65 2.32 -24.12 -7.68
CA ARG A 65 0.87 -23.98 -7.89
C ARG A 65 0.20 -23.50 -6.61
N LYS A 66 -0.62 -22.44 -6.67
CA LYS A 66 -1.39 -21.95 -5.51
C LYS A 66 -2.12 -23.17 -4.94
N SER A 67 -1.91 -23.48 -3.65
CA SER A 67 -2.71 -24.52 -3.02
C SER A 67 -4.16 -24.08 -3.16
N ASN A 68 -5.01 -24.97 -3.65
CA ASN A 68 -6.44 -24.72 -3.67
C ASN A 68 -6.82 -24.36 -2.23
N LYS A 69 -7.23 -23.10 -2.01
CA LYS A 69 -7.83 -22.69 -0.74
C LYS A 69 -8.90 -23.73 -0.43
N SER A 70 -8.96 -24.21 0.82
CA SER A 70 -10.03 -25.11 1.27
C SER A 70 -11.34 -24.63 0.68
N GLN A 71 -12.04 -25.51 -0.04
CA GLN A 71 -13.34 -25.17 -0.59
C GLN A 71 -14.22 -24.77 0.60
N SER A 72 -14.56 -23.49 0.64
CA SER A 72 -15.51 -22.93 1.58
C SER A 72 -16.80 -23.74 1.47
N LEU A 73 -17.27 -24.34 2.57
CA LEU A 73 -18.58 -24.98 2.65
C LEU A 73 -19.72 -24.00 2.29
N PHE A 74 -19.44 -22.69 2.39
CA PHE A 74 -20.33 -21.63 1.98
C PHE A 74 -20.21 -21.36 0.47
N GLN A 75 -21.32 -21.55 -0.25
CA GLN A 75 -21.41 -21.38 -1.71
C GLN A 75 -21.51 -19.91 -2.17
N GLY A 76 -21.55 -18.96 -1.23
CA GLY A 76 -21.57 -17.53 -1.54
C GLY A 76 -20.18 -16.95 -1.86
N PRO A 77 -20.12 -15.75 -2.46
CA PRO A 77 -18.85 -15.05 -2.67
C PRO A 77 -18.11 -14.86 -1.34
N PRO A 78 -16.77 -14.98 -1.33
CA PRO A 78 -16.01 -14.85 -0.09
C PRO A 78 -16.21 -13.46 0.50
N LYS A 79 -16.58 -13.40 1.78
CA LYS A 79 -16.68 -12.14 2.51
C LYS A 79 -15.32 -11.46 2.55
N LYS A 80 -15.29 -10.16 2.33
CA LYS A 80 -14.08 -9.32 2.37
C LYS A 80 -14.26 -8.19 3.38
N GLY A 81 -13.13 -7.68 3.83
CA GLY A 81 -13.05 -6.65 4.85
C GLY A 81 -12.76 -7.19 6.24
N THR A 82 -13.03 -6.34 7.22
CA THR A 82 -12.69 -6.60 8.62
C THR A 82 -13.94 -7.00 9.41
N PHE A 83 -13.83 -8.07 10.21
CA PHE A 83 -14.92 -8.61 11.01
C PHE A 83 -14.51 -8.90 12.46
N PRO A 84 -15.43 -8.74 13.44
CA PRO A 84 -15.14 -9.05 14.83
C PRO A 84 -15.03 -10.57 15.04
N CYS A 85 -14.14 -11.00 15.94
CA CYS A 85 -14.09 -12.38 16.41
C CYS A 85 -15.09 -12.67 17.55
N LEU A 86 -15.86 -11.65 17.99
CA LEU A 86 -16.93 -11.69 19.01
C LEU A 86 -16.50 -12.06 20.44
N SER A 87 -15.28 -12.57 20.64
CA SER A 87 -14.72 -12.95 21.95
C SER A 87 -13.76 -11.92 22.54
N CYS A 88 -13.56 -10.77 21.87
CA CYS A 88 -12.49 -9.82 22.19
C CYS A 88 -12.97 -8.41 22.56
N ILE A 89 -12.33 -7.77 23.55
CA ILE A 89 -12.65 -6.38 23.92
C ILE A 89 -12.34 -5.37 22.80
N CYS A 90 -11.31 -5.65 21.98
CA CYS A 90 -10.93 -4.81 20.83
C CYS A 90 -12.03 -4.76 19.77
N CYS A 91 -12.90 -5.77 19.73
CA CYS A 91 -13.95 -5.90 18.74
C CYS A 91 -15.06 -4.86 18.93
N SER A 92 -15.13 -4.19 20.10
CA SER A 92 -16.04 -3.06 20.35
C SER A 92 -15.73 -1.82 19.50
N SER A 93 -14.45 -1.60 19.20
CA SER A 93 -13.97 -0.45 18.42
C SER A 93 -13.74 -0.76 16.94
N ILE A 94 -14.15 -1.94 16.45
CA ILE A 94 -13.88 -2.35 15.07
C ILE A 94 -14.84 -1.65 14.08
N ILE A 95 -14.30 -1.20 12.95
CA ILE A 95 -15.08 -0.79 11.77
C ILE A 95 -15.31 -2.03 10.93
N LYS A 96 -16.57 -2.43 10.76
CA LYS A 96 -16.93 -3.66 10.04
C LYS A 96 -17.12 -3.37 8.56
N GLY A 97 -16.72 -4.33 7.73
CA GLY A 97 -17.05 -4.36 6.30
C GLY A 97 -15.86 -4.17 5.37
N GLU A 98 -16.17 -4.18 4.07
CA GLU A 98 -15.22 -4.17 2.95
C GLU A 98 -14.77 -2.76 2.55
N ASN A 99 -15.43 -1.71 3.02
CA ASN A 99 -15.13 -0.35 2.56
C ASN A 99 -14.42 0.45 3.64
N VAL A 100 -13.46 1.28 3.20
CA VAL A 100 -12.81 2.32 4.00
C VAL A 100 -12.98 3.64 3.29
N HIS A 101 -13.40 4.68 4.00
CA HIS A 101 -13.61 6.00 3.40
C HIS A 101 -12.36 6.86 3.52
N HIS A 102 -11.91 7.40 2.39
CA HIS A 102 -10.84 8.40 2.37
C HIS A 102 -11.28 9.66 3.14
N PRO A 103 -10.45 10.23 4.04
CA PRO A 103 -10.86 11.34 4.92
C PRO A 103 -11.21 12.63 4.16
N ILE A 104 -10.45 12.97 3.11
CA ILE A 104 -10.69 14.17 2.28
C ILE A 104 -11.71 13.91 1.17
N SER A 105 -11.40 12.96 0.28
CA SER A 105 -12.20 12.71 -0.92
C SER A 105 -13.55 12.02 -0.63
N GLY A 106 -13.74 11.40 0.54
CA GLY A 106 -14.91 10.58 0.85
C GLY A 106 -15.04 9.28 0.04
N LYS A 107 -14.19 9.11 -0.98
CA LYS A 107 -14.17 7.94 -1.86
C LYS A 107 -13.99 6.65 -1.06
N GLY A 108 -14.87 5.68 -1.30
CA GLY A 108 -14.78 4.35 -0.74
C GLY A 108 -13.66 3.54 -1.39
N LEU A 109 -12.71 3.09 -0.58
CA LEU A 109 -11.66 2.15 -0.93
C LEU A 109 -12.16 0.74 -0.57
N LYS A 110 -12.20 -0.15 -1.57
CA LYS A 110 -12.63 -1.54 -1.39
C LYS A 110 -11.46 -2.40 -0.94
N LEU A 111 -11.63 -3.06 0.20
CA LEU A 111 -10.70 -4.04 0.75
C LEU A 111 -10.82 -5.36 -0.02
N HIS A 112 -9.71 -6.06 -0.20
CA HIS A 112 -9.69 -7.30 -0.98
C HIS A 112 -9.48 -8.56 -0.13
N THR A 113 -9.12 -8.39 1.13
CA THR A 113 -8.79 -9.46 2.07
C THR A 113 -9.86 -9.61 3.14
N TYR A 114 -10.03 -10.83 3.63
CA TYR A 114 -10.82 -11.12 4.83
C TYR A 114 -9.89 -11.06 6.04
N ALA A 115 -10.26 -10.26 7.03
CA ALA A 115 -9.47 -10.10 8.25
C ALA A 115 -10.36 -10.11 9.49
N THR A 116 -9.79 -10.57 10.59
CA THR A 116 -10.40 -10.53 11.91
C THR A 116 -9.44 -9.94 12.94
N CYS A 117 -9.89 -9.83 14.19
CA CYS A 117 -9.05 -9.45 15.32
C CYS A 117 -7.81 -10.34 15.51
N GLU A 118 -7.81 -11.54 14.94
CA GLU A 118 -6.76 -12.56 15.09
C GLU A 118 -5.78 -12.60 13.92
N SER A 119 -6.08 -11.85 12.86
CA SER A 119 -5.20 -11.76 11.70
C SER A 119 -3.85 -11.16 12.10
N SER A 120 -2.79 -11.79 11.63
CA SER A 120 -1.39 -11.39 11.79
C SER A 120 -0.80 -10.96 10.44
N ASN A 121 0.34 -10.27 10.46
CA ASN A 121 0.97 -9.68 9.27
C ASN A 121 0.02 -8.72 8.54
N VAL A 122 -0.51 -7.74 9.26
CA VAL A 122 -1.52 -6.84 8.72
C VAL A 122 -1.04 -5.41 8.69
N VAL A 123 -1.53 -4.67 7.69
CA VAL A 123 -1.57 -3.21 7.72
C VAL A 123 -2.96 -2.82 8.21
N TYR A 124 -3.02 -1.97 9.23
CA TYR A 124 -4.25 -1.54 9.87
C TYR A 124 -4.34 -0.02 9.93
N LEU A 125 -5.56 0.46 10.12
CA LEU A 125 -5.84 1.87 10.34
C LEU A 125 -6.48 2.08 11.71
N LEU A 126 -6.16 3.21 12.33
CA LEU A 126 -6.82 3.75 13.50
C LEU A 126 -7.48 5.08 13.10
N LYS A 127 -8.75 5.25 13.46
CA LYS A 127 -9.54 6.44 13.15
C LYS A 127 -9.92 7.16 14.43
N CYS A 128 -9.61 8.44 14.45
CA CYS A 128 -9.97 9.38 15.49
C CYS A 128 -11.33 10.01 15.20
N PRO A 129 -12.15 10.38 16.22
CA PRO A 129 -13.39 11.12 16.00
C PRO A 129 -13.23 12.45 15.24
N CYS A 130 -12.08 13.12 15.32
CA CYS A 130 -11.82 14.34 14.56
C CYS A 130 -11.49 14.12 13.08
N GLY A 131 -11.55 12.87 12.60
CA GLY A 131 -11.25 12.52 11.21
C GLY A 131 -9.78 12.21 10.93
N LEU A 132 -8.89 12.43 11.90
CA LEU A 132 -7.49 12.04 11.82
C LEU A 132 -7.35 10.52 11.74
N VAL A 133 -6.44 10.05 10.89
CA VAL A 133 -6.19 8.62 10.67
C VAL A 133 -4.72 8.30 11.01
N TYR A 134 -4.47 7.16 11.62
CA TYR A 134 -3.13 6.60 11.76
C TYR A 134 -3.07 5.27 11.02
N ILE A 135 -1.99 5.03 10.28
CA ILE A 135 -1.77 3.77 9.56
C ILE A 135 -0.55 3.13 10.17
N GLY A 136 -0.68 1.85 10.53
CA GLY A 136 0.41 1.08 11.11
C GLY A 136 0.46 -0.33 10.54
N GLN A 137 1.60 -0.98 10.67
CA GLN A 137 1.74 -2.41 10.42
C GLN A 137 1.95 -3.20 11.72
N THR A 138 1.64 -4.50 11.68
CA THR A 138 2.03 -5.43 12.74
C THR A 138 2.25 -6.84 12.20
N PHE A 139 3.30 -7.49 12.69
CA PHE A 139 3.56 -8.91 12.45
C PHE A 139 2.70 -9.81 13.36
N CYS A 140 2.40 -9.34 14.57
CA CYS A 140 1.60 -10.07 15.56
C CYS A 140 0.09 -9.97 15.26
N PRO A 141 -0.78 -10.73 15.94
CA PRO A 141 -2.22 -10.56 15.83
C PRO A 141 -2.64 -9.12 16.13
N VAL A 142 -3.46 -8.54 15.25
CA VAL A 142 -3.86 -7.11 15.36
C VAL A 142 -4.49 -6.77 16.70
N LYS A 143 -5.24 -7.71 17.31
CA LYS A 143 -5.82 -7.51 18.65
C LYS A 143 -4.79 -7.09 19.71
N GLU A 144 -3.58 -7.63 19.67
CA GLU A 144 -2.53 -7.29 20.64
C GLU A 144 -2.00 -5.87 20.41
N ARG A 145 -1.77 -5.50 19.15
CA ARG A 145 -1.37 -4.13 18.80
C ARG A 145 -2.43 -3.10 19.16
N ILE A 146 -3.72 -3.43 18.98
CA ILE A 146 -4.82 -2.55 19.39
C ILE A 146 -4.90 -2.43 20.92
N LYS A 147 -4.66 -3.51 21.70
CA LYS A 147 -4.61 -3.42 23.17
C LYS A 147 -3.48 -2.49 23.63
N GLU A 148 -2.31 -2.60 23.01
CA GLU A 148 -1.15 -1.75 23.29
C GLU A 148 -1.50 -0.28 23.07
N HIS A 149 -2.03 0.08 21.89
CA HIS A 149 -2.50 1.44 21.60
C HIS A 149 -3.53 1.94 22.61
N ARG A 150 -4.51 1.09 22.99
CA ARG A 150 -5.51 1.45 24.00
C ARG A 150 -4.88 1.71 25.38
N SER A 151 -3.86 0.93 25.76
CA SER A 151 -3.11 1.12 27.00
C SER A 151 -2.31 2.43 26.96
N ASN A 152 -1.62 2.71 25.86
CA ASN A 152 -0.81 3.92 25.68
C ASN A 152 -1.68 5.19 25.73
N ILE A 153 -2.87 5.17 25.13
CA ILE A 153 -3.82 6.29 25.19
C ILE A 153 -4.34 6.48 26.62
N ARG A 154 -4.68 5.40 27.33
CA ARG A 154 -5.22 5.48 28.71
C ARG A 154 -4.19 6.01 29.70
N ASN A 155 -2.95 5.52 29.59
CA ASN A 155 -1.87 5.77 30.54
C ASN A 155 -0.85 6.79 30.02
N PHE A 156 -1.28 7.68 29.12
CA PHE A 156 -0.40 8.60 28.42
C PHE A 156 0.42 9.47 29.39
N LYS A 157 1.74 9.47 29.19
CA LYS A 157 2.69 10.37 29.85
C LYS A 157 3.74 10.82 28.84
N ALA A 158 3.90 12.14 28.69
CA ALA A 158 4.89 12.72 27.78
C ALA A 158 6.32 12.26 28.12
N GLY A 159 7.13 11.96 27.11
CA GLY A 159 8.52 11.51 27.28
C GLY A 159 8.69 10.07 27.80
N THR A 160 7.64 9.26 27.81
CA THR A 160 7.69 7.84 28.20
C THR A 160 7.43 6.92 27.01
N GLN A 161 7.57 5.60 27.17
CA GLN A 161 7.20 4.62 26.15
C GLN A 161 5.73 4.69 25.70
N THR A 162 4.86 5.34 26.48
CA THR A 162 3.44 5.53 26.13
C THR A 162 3.23 6.76 25.25
N ASP A 163 4.26 7.56 25.00
CA ASP A 163 4.22 8.79 24.21
C ASP A 163 4.31 8.50 22.71
N THR A 164 3.29 7.81 22.21
CA THR A 164 3.08 7.59 20.77
C THR A 164 2.33 8.76 20.16
N SER A 165 2.49 8.97 18.85
CA SER A 165 1.77 10.01 18.11
C SER A 165 0.25 10.02 18.38
N ILE A 166 -0.36 8.84 18.46
CA ILE A 166 -1.79 8.67 18.71
C ILE A 166 -2.17 9.02 20.14
N SER A 167 -1.45 8.50 21.13
CA SER A 167 -1.73 8.80 22.53
C SER A 167 -1.52 10.27 22.85
N ARG A 168 -0.47 10.88 22.30
CA ARG A 168 -0.22 12.32 22.35
C ARG A 168 -1.37 13.11 21.74
N HIS A 169 -1.82 12.73 20.54
CA HIS A 169 -2.97 13.36 19.89
C HIS A 169 -4.25 13.26 20.73
N PHE A 170 -4.58 12.07 21.25
CA PHE A 170 -5.76 11.87 22.08
C PHE A 170 -5.72 12.71 23.36
N SER A 171 -4.55 12.86 23.98
CA SER A 171 -4.36 13.71 25.15
C SER A 171 -4.54 15.20 24.81
N ILE A 172 -3.90 15.69 23.74
CA ILE A 172 -3.97 17.10 23.34
C ILE A 172 -5.39 17.49 22.92
N SER A 173 -6.04 16.66 22.11
CA SER A 173 -7.40 16.90 21.60
C SER A 173 -8.50 16.52 22.60
N LYS A 174 -8.15 16.05 23.81
CA LYS A 174 -9.09 15.62 24.87
C LYS A 174 -10.13 14.61 24.38
N HIS A 175 -9.72 13.68 23.52
CA HIS A 175 -10.60 12.64 22.99
C HIS A 175 -10.69 11.44 23.93
N ASN A 176 -11.87 10.81 23.98
CA ASN A 176 -12.07 9.61 24.76
C ASN A 176 -11.63 8.34 23.99
N LEU A 177 -10.99 7.41 24.69
CA LEU A 177 -10.59 6.10 24.15
C LEU A 177 -11.74 5.31 23.52
N SER A 178 -12.97 5.45 24.05
CA SER A 178 -14.17 4.79 23.54
C SER A 178 -14.51 5.18 22.10
N HIS A 179 -14.07 6.36 21.66
CA HIS A 179 -14.29 6.87 20.30
C HIS A 179 -13.25 6.38 19.29
N LEU A 180 -12.15 5.78 19.74
CA LEU A 180 -11.15 5.18 18.86
C LEU A 180 -11.80 4.06 18.04
N LYS A 181 -11.66 4.11 16.72
CA LYS A 181 -12.10 3.05 15.80
C LYS A 181 -10.93 2.48 15.04
N TRP A 182 -11.02 1.22 14.60
CA TRP A 182 -9.93 0.56 13.86
C TRP A 182 -10.43 -0.42 12.82
N GLN A 183 -9.62 -0.66 11.78
CA GLN A 183 -9.93 -1.58 10.69
C GLN A 183 -8.64 -2.15 10.10
N VAL A 184 -8.68 -3.36 9.53
CA VAL A 184 -7.56 -3.91 8.76
C VAL A 184 -7.69 -3.44 7.30
N LEU A 185 -6.58 -2.92 6.77
CA LEU A 185 -6.46 -2.47 5.39
C LEU A 185 -5.98 -3.60 4.47
N ASP A 186 -4.98 -4.36 4.90
CA ASP A 186 -4.53 -5.52 4.15
C ASP A 186 -3.88 -6.58 5.03
N VAL A 187 -3.87 -7.81 4.52
CA VAL A 187 -3.25 -8.98 5.16
C VAL A 187 -2.15 -9.51 4.23
N ILE A 188 -0.90 -9.36 4.67
CA ILE A 188 0.27 -9.70 3.87
C ILE A 188 0.59 -11.18 4.05
N CYS A 189 0.45 -11.92 2.95
CA CYS A 189 0.80 -13.34 2.93
C CYS A 189 2.32 -13.50 2.83
N LYS A 190 2.88 -14.44 3.62
CA LYS A 190 4.28 -14.85 3.45
C LYS A 190 4.50 -15.42 2.05
N PRO A 191 5.46 -14.91 1.26
CA PRO A 191 5.79 -15.49 -0.03
C PRO A 191 6.30 -16.93 0.14
N LYS A 192 5.86 -17.83 -0.73
CA LYS A 192 6.21 -19.26 -0.66
C LYS A 192 7.70 -19.55 -0.79
N ARG A 193 8.44 -18.70 -1.50
CA ARG A 193 9.89 -18.85 -1.72
C ARG A 193 10.74 -18.18 -0.63
N GLY A 194 10.13 -17.86 0.50
CA GLY A 194 10.76 -16.99 1.49
C GLY A 194 10.81 -15.53 1.02
N GLY A 195 11.25 -14.67 1.93
CA GLY A 195 11.22 -13.23 1.77
C GLY A 195 11.07 -12.56 3.13
N ASN A 196 11.63 -11.38 3.28
CA ASN A 196 11.51 -10.63 4.51
C ASN A 196 10.10 -10.00 4.60
N ILE A 197 9.23 -10.61 5.40
CA ILE A 197 7.86 -10.12 5.60
C ILE A 197 7.81 -8.73 6.24
N LEU A 198 8.78 -8.38 7.08
CA LEU A 198 8.87 -7.03 7.64
C LEU A 198 9.08 -5.99 6.54
N LYS A 199 9.92 -6.31 5.56
CA LYS A 199 10.12 -5.45 4.39
C LYS A 199 8.82 -5.29 3.58
N LEU A 200 8.07 -6.37 3.38
CA LEU A 200 6.79 -6.31 2.68
C LEU A 200 5.76 -5.47 3.45
N LEU A 201 5.66 -5.66 4.77
CA LEU A 201 4.77 -4.87 5.62
C LEU A 201 5.10 -3.37 5.56
N LEU A 202 6.39 -3.01 5.65
CA LEU A 202 6.85 -1.63 5.53
C LEU A 202 6.54 -1.01 4.16
N GLN A 203 6.74 -1.78 3.08
CA GLN A 203 6.40 -1.35 1.72
C GLN A 203 4.90 -1.10 1.57
N GLU A 204 4.07 -2.01 2.07
CA GLU A 204 2.62 -1.88 1.99
C GLU A 204 2.09 -0.74 2.87
N GLU A 205 2.62 -0.57 4.08
CA GLU A 205 2.32 0.59 4.93
C GLU A 205 2.63 1.91 4.20
N ALA A 206 3.83 2.03 3.61
CA ALA A 206 4.22 3.20 2.84
C ALA A 206 3.32 3.42 1.61
N ASN A 207 2.92 2.35 0.92
CA ASN A 207 1.98 2.41 -0.20
C ASN A 207 0.60 2.91 0.26
N TRP A 208 0.11 2.44 1.40
CA TRP A 208 -1.16 2.88 1.97
C TRP A 208 -1.12 4.36 2.34
N ILE A 209 -0.06 4.83 2.99
CA ILE A 209 0.13 6.25 3.30
C ILE A 209 0.18 7.07 2.00
N LYS A 210 1.10 6.74 1.09
CA LYS A 210 1.34 7.55 -0.12
C LYS A 210 0.14 7.60 -1.07
N ASN A 211 -0.48 6.47 -1.36
CA ASN A 211 -1.49 6.37 -2.43
C ASN A 211 -2.92 6.64 -1.94
N ASN A 212 -3.18 6.50 -0.64
CA ASN A 212 -4.54 6.58 -0.10
C ASN A 212 -4.72 7.61 1.01
N TYR A 213 -3.66 8.10 1.66
CA TYR A 213 -3.76 9.02 2.80
C TYR A 213 -2.59 10.02 2.81
N LEU A 214 -2.69 11.07 1.98
CA LEU A 214 -1.69 12.14 1.97
C LEU A 214 -1.76 13.03 3.24
N HIS A 215 -0.66 13.74 3.46
CA HIS A 215 0.00 14.02 4.74
C HIS A 215 -0.46 15.23 5.61
N PRO A 216 -1.64 15.88 5.46
CA PRO A 216 -2.13 16.72 6.56
C PRO A 216 -3.05 16.00 7.56
N ILE A 217 -3.49 14.76 7.27
CA ILE A 217 -4.51 14.05 8.07
C ILE A 217 -3.97 12.80 8.78
N THR A 218 -2.72 12.41 8.51
CA THR A 218 -2.12 11.23 9.11
C THR A 218 -1.34 11.58 10.36
N ALA A 219 -1.59 10.94 11.51
CA ALA A 219 -0.76 11.09 12.72
C ALA A 219 0.43 10.12 12.75
N ASN A 220 0.96 9.75 11.58
CA ASN A 220 2.17 8.95 11.53
C ASN A 220 3.37 9.88 11.76
N GLU A 221 4.31 9.46 12.61
CA GLU A 221 5.60 10.14 12.84
C GLU A 221 6.61 9.81 11.73
#